data_AF-A0A068MVD3-F1
#
_entry.id   AF-A0A068MVD3-F1
#
_cell.length_a   1.000
_cell.length_b   1.000
_cell.length_c   1.000
_cell.angle_alpha   90.00
_cell.angle_beta   90.00
_cell.angle_gamma   90.00
#
_symmetry.space_group_name_H-M   'P 1'
#
loop_
_entity.id
_entity.type
_entity.pdbx_description
1 polymer ?
#
loop_
_entity_poly.entity_id
_entity_poly.type
_entity_poly.pdbx_seq_one_letter_code
_entity_poly.pdbx_strand_id
1 'polypeptide(L)'
;MRSPIKAGFVLGPPLLMFLSACDGLTSSPPEMKETSSPMVGQGTLLVRANGEERAREGLTTKDGWSLDFDHVYVSLAEINAYQIESAFDASTDAPLPDTAVAIAIPGPPVVDLAVAGKDAETILVGETPAPAGKFNALSWQMPLATEGPAQGYSILLEGIATKDGQTIPFKLGIQEELGFVCGDYVGDERKGILPPGGKADLEATFHLDHLFGEGKNPADSEINLGSFGFEPLLAFAQDGKIAVNTETLKKSLPEAEYQVFLQVLDNIGHVGEGHCRNVGLNR
;
A
#
# COMPACT_ATOMS: atom_id res chain seq x y z
N MET A 1 7.00 28.62 49.79
CA MET A 1 7.52 29.97 49.51
C MET A 1 6.61 30.59 48.45
N ARG A 2 5.89 31.66 48.82
CA ARG A 2 4.99 32.42 47.93
C ARG A 2 5.74 33.64 47.43
N SER A 3 5.60 34.00 46.16
CA SER A 3 5.92 35.35 45.68
C SER A 3 4.87 35.83 44.67
N PRO A 4 4.43 37.11 44.71
CA PRO A 4 3.19 37.54 44.07
C PRO A 4 3.37 38.52 42.88
N ILE A 5 2.37 38.50 42.00
CA ILE A 5 1.68 39.59 41.28
C ILE A 5 2.39 40.95 41.17
N LYS A 6 2.52 41.48 39.94
CA LYS A 6 2.29 42.91 39.66
C LYS A 6 1.55 43.13 38.33
N ALA A 7 0.35 43.70 38.45
CA ALA A 7 -0.37 44.39 37.39
C ALA A 7 0.08 45.86 37.36
N GLY A 8 0.05 46.47 36.18
CA GLY A 8 0.27 47.91 35.99
C GLY A 8 -0.58 48.42 34.83
N PHE A 9 -1.69 49.07 35.17
CA PHE A 9 -2.55 49.87 34.28
C PHE A 9 -2.21 51.34 34.51
N VAL A 10 -2.03 52.14 33.45
CA VAL A 10 -2.08 53.62 33.53
C VAL A 10 -2.84 54.16 32.32
N LEU A 11 -3.95 54.86 32.63
CA LEU A 11 -4.71 55.75 31.73
C LEU A 11 -4.16 57.18 31.85
N GLY A 12 -4.20 57.97 30.76
CA GLY A 12 -4.14 59.44 30.84
C GLY A 12 -3.76 60.18 29.53
N PRO A 13 -4.67 60.98 28.91
CA PRO A 13 -4.51 61.68 27.60
C PRO A 13 -4.06 63.17 27.81
N PRO A 14 -4.12 64.16 26.85
CA PRO A 14 -4.74 64.14 25.52
C PRO A 14 -4.07 64.95 24.35
N LEU A 15 -4.68 64.78 23.17
CA LEU A 15 -4.96 65.77 22.11
C LEU A 15 -3.82 66.59 21.47
N LEU A 16 -3.59 66.37 20.16
CA LEU A 16 -3.44 67.48 19.20
C LEU A 16 -3.90 67.03 17.80
N MET A 17 -4.84 67.79 17.23
CA MET A 17 -5.30 67.68 15.85
C MET A 17 -4.22 68.17 14.88
N PHE A 18 -4.05 67.49 13.74
CA PHE A 18 -3.76 68.14 12.46
C PHE A 18 -4.45 67.37 11.32
N LEU A 19 -5.19 68.13 10.51
CA LEU A 19 -5.83 67.73 9.27
C LEU A 19 -4.78 67.52 8.17
N SER A 20 -4.93 66.49 7.34
CA SER A 20 -4.89 66.61 5.87
C SER A 20 -5.17 65.27 5.19
N ALA A 21 -5.88 65.39 4.06
CA ALA A 21 -6.48 64.35 3.25
C ALA A 21 -5.47 63.54 2.41
N CYS A 22 -5.83 62.29 2.09
CA CYS A 22 -5.89 61.76 0.73
C CYS A 22 -6.51 60.36 0.73
N ASP A 23 -7.42 60.13 -0.21
CA ASP A 23 -8.12 58.88 -0.50
C ASP A 23 -7.20 57.66 -0.61
N GLY A 24 -7.67 56.53 -0.09
CA GLY A 24 -7.03 55.24 -0.24
C GLY A 24 -7.86 54.12 0.35
N LEU A 25 -8.89 53.68 -0.38
CA LEU A 25 -9.60 52.43 -0.12
C LEU A 25 -8.62 51.25 -0.25
N THR A 26 -8.07 50.77 0.87
CA THR A 26 -7.37 49.48 0.92
C THR A 26 -8.37 48.39 1.29
N SER A 27 -9.00 47.80 0.26
CA SER A 27 -9.64 46.49 0.38
C SER A 27 -8.55 45.41 0.39
N SER A 28 -8.44 44.65 1.48
CA SER A 28 -7.68 43.40 1.49
C SER A 28 -8.29 42.42 0.48
N PRO A 29 -7.50 41.78 -0.41
CA PRO A 29 -8.03 40.76 -1.31
C PRO A 29 -8.39 39.49 -0.53
N PRO A 30 -9.42 38.73 -0.93
CA PRO A 30 -9.65 37.41 -0.38
C PRO A 30 -8.52 36.47 -0.85
N GLU A 31 -8.01 35.69 0.10
CA GLU A 31 -7.07 34.61 -0.11
C GLU A 31 -7.73 33.54 -1.00
N MET A 32 -7.44 33.56 -2.30
CA MET A 32 -7.84 32.52 -3.23
C MET A 32 -6.99 31.28 -2.96
N LYS A 33 -7.62 30.22 -2.45
CA LYS A 33 -7.10 28.85 -2.62
C LYS A 33 -6.99 28.60 -4.12
N GLU A 34 -5.78 28.45 -4.62
CA GLU A 34 -5.54 27.95 -5.97
C GLU A 34 -6.00 26.49 -6.06
N THR A 35 -7.23 26.28 -6.48
CA THR A 35 -7.63 25.03 -7.12
C THR A 35 -7.15 25.11 -8.57
N SER A 36 -6.01 24.46 -8.85
CA SER A 36 -5.50 24.29 -10.21
C SER A 36 -6.57 23.64 -11.08
N SER A 37 -7.09 24.37 -12.07
CA SER A 37 -7.95 23.77 -13.10
C SER A 37 -7.14 22.76 -13.91
N PRO A 38 -7.70 21.60 -14.29
CA PRO A 38 -6.99 20.63 -15.10
C PRO A 38 -6.56 21.28 -16.42
N MET A 39 -5.27 21.13 -16.78
CA MET A 39 -4.80 21.53 -18.11
C MET A 39 -5.57 20.76 -19.18
N VAL A 40 -5.91 21.44 -20.28
CA VAL A 40 -6.64 20.84 -21.41
C VAL A 40 -5.94 19.54 -21.86
N GLY A 41 -6.63 18.41 -21.77
CA GLY A 41 -6.11 17.08 -22.13
C GLY A 41 -5.62 16.21 -20.97
N GLN A 42 -5.65 16.70 -19.73
CA GLN A 42 -5.35 15.91 -18.53
C GLN A 42 -6.63 15.37 -17.86
N GLY A 43 -6.49 14.27 -17.14
CA GLY A 43 -7.47 13.76 -16.17
C GLY A 43 -6.80 13.52 -14.82
N THR A 44 -7.46 12.79 -13.93
CA THR A 44 -6.91 12.36 -12.64
C THR A 44 -6.68 10.85 -12.64
N LEU A 45 -5.42 10.45 -12.46
CA LEU A 45 -5.06 9.06 -12.27
C LEU A 45 -5.01 8.74 -10.78
N LEU A 46 -5.60 7.61 -10.39
CA LEU A 46 -5.61 7.10 -9.02
C LEU A 46 -4.84 5.78 -8.96
N VAL A 47 -4.14 5.53 -7.85
CA VAL A 47 -3.65 4.18 -7.51
C VAL A 47 -4.29 3.73 -6.22
N ARG A 48 -4.74 2.49 -6.22
CA ARG A 48 -5.31 1.82 -5.06
C ARG A 48 -4.49 0.61 -4.66
N ALA A 49 -4.55 0.23 -3.39
CA ALA A 49 -3.96 -0.99 -2.86
C ALA A 49 -5.08 -1.97 -2.47
N ASN A 50 -4.90 -3.24 -2.78
CA ASN A 50 -5.92 -4.27 -2.58
C ASN A 50 -5.31 -5.58 -2.09
N GLY A 51 -5.72 -6.07 -0.92
CA GLY A 51 -5.39 -7.43 -0.45
C GLY A 51 -6.45 -8.48 -0.82
N GLU A 52 -7.29 -8.14 -1.78
CA GLU A 52 -8.51 -8.85 -2.19
C GLU A 52 -9.50 -9.08 -1.04
N GLU A 53 -10.52 -9.90 -1.27
CA GLU A 53 -11.43 -10.37 -0.22
C GLU A 53 -10.65 -11.11 0.88
N ARG A 54 -9.53 -11.77 0.55
CA ARG A 54 -8.71 -12.56 1.48
C ARG A 54 -8.17 -11.75 2.66
N ALA A 55 -7.73 -10.50 2.42
CA ALA A 55 -7.27 -9.64 3.51
C ALA A 55 -8.41 -9.12 4.41
N ARG A 56 -9.66 -9.09 3.92
CA ARG A 56 -10.82 -8.50 4.61
C ARG A 56 -11.74 -9.52 5.27
N GLU A 57 -11.89 -10.67 4.63
CA GLU A 57 -12.77 -11.77 5.05
C GLU A 57 -11.99 -12.97 5.58
N GLY A 58 -10.66 -12.93 5.48
CA GLY A 58 -9.80 -14.05 5.81
C GLY A 58 -9.73 -15.09 4.68
N LEU A 59 -9.02 -16.18 4.95
CA LEU A 59 -8.92 -17.32 4.03
C LEU A 59 -8.72 -18.64 4.76
N THR A 60 -8.95 -19.76 4.07
CA THR A 60 -8.52 -21.07 4.52
C THR A 60 -7.22 -21.45 3.80
N THR A 61 -6.18 -21.73 4.57
CA THR A 61 -4.85 -22.07 4.05
C THR A 61 -4.83 -23.47 3.45
N LYS A 62 -3.77 -23.79 2.69
CA LYS A 62 -3.54 -25.14 2.14
C LYS A 62 -3.49 -26.24 3.20
N ASP A 63 -3.11 -25.88 4.43
CA ASP A 63 -2.99 -26.78 5.57
C ASP A 63 -4.23 -26.75 6.48
N GLY A 64 -5.31 -26.10 6.04
CA GLY A 64 -6.63 -26.17 6.66
C GLY A 64 -6.82 -25.26 7.88
N TRP A 65 -5.94 -24.27 8.06
CA TRP A 65 -6.15 -23.20 9.04
C TRP A 65 -7.04 -22.12 8.44
N SER A 66 -8.05 -21.69 9.18
CA SER A 66 -8.79 -20.48 8.83
C SER A 66 -8.11 -19.28 9.47
N LEU A 67 -7.66 -18.35 8.64
CA LEU A 67 -7.05 -17.08 9.06
C LEU A 67 -8.08 -15.97 8.96
N ASP A 68 -8.20 -15.19 10.02
CA ASP A 68 -8.91 -13.92 10.07
C ASP A 68 -7.88 -12.84 10.39
N PHE A 69 -7.85 -11.74 9.63
CA PHE A 69 -6.85 -10.68 9.80
C PHE A 69 -7.45 -9.48 10.52
N ASP A 70 -6.83 -9.11 11.64
CA ASP A 70 -7.09 -7.82 12.27
C ASP A 70 -6.44 -6.70 11.44
N HIS A 71 -5.22 -6.95 10.94
CA HIS A 71 -4.46 -5.99 10.14
C HIS A 71 -3.60 -6.68 9.08
N VAL A 72 -3.52 -6.06 7.90
CA VAL A 72 -2.61 -6.42 6.82
C VAL A 72 -1.93 -5.14 6.35
N TYR A 73 -0.85 -4.76 7.03
CA TYR A 73 -0.11 -3.55 6.68
C TYR A 73 0.89 -3.84 5.56
N VAL A 74 0.94 -2.94 4.58
CA VAL A 74 1.98 -2.93 3.54
C VAL A 74 2.59 -1.54 3.42
N SER A 75 3.91 -1.49 3.32
CA SER A 75 4.65 -0.27 2.99
C SER A 75 4.62 -0.01 1.49
N LEU A 76 4.47 1.24 1.08
CA LEU A 76 4.48 1.63 -0.33
C LEU A 76 5.35 2.87 -0.54
N ALA A 77 6.21 2.81 -1.54
CA ALA A 77 7.03 3.93 -2.00
C ALA A 77 7.23 3.88 -3.52
N GLU A 78 7.70 5.00 -4.09
CA GLU A 78 8.07 5.10 -5.52
C GLU A 78 7.03 4.53 -6.49
N ILE A 79 5.76 4.85 -6.24
CA ILE A 79 4.64 4.40 -7.07
C ILE A 79 4.68 5.15 -8.38
N ASN A 80 4.77 4.42 -9.48
CA ASN A 80 4.82 4.98 -10.83
C ASN A 80 3.88 4.22 -11.75
N ALA A 81 3.03 4.95 -12.46
CA ALA A 81 2.22 4.43 -13.54
C ALA A 81 2.84 4.79 -14.90
N TYR A 82 2.78 3.89 -15.87
CA TYR A 82 3.44 4.11 -17.17
C TYR A 82 2.45 4.07 -18.32
N GLN A 83 2.69 4.96 -19.28
CA GLN A 83 2.19 4.80 -20.64
C GLN A 83 3.32 4.24 -21.50
N ILE A 84 3.07 3.09 -22.13
CA ILE A 84 4.02 2.37 -22.97
C ILE A 84 3.36 2.11 -24.33
N GLU A 85 4.00 2.56 -25.41
CA GLU A 85 3.44 2.39 -26.76
C GLU A 85 3.46 0.94 -27.25
N SER A 86 4.50 0.18 -26.88
CA SER A 86 4.63 -1.24 -27.18
C SER A 86 3.98 -2.12 -26.12
N ALA A 87 3.67 -3.37 -26.47
CA ALA A 87 3.31 -4.37 -25.47
C ALA A 87 4.48 -4.54 -24.48
N PHE A 88 4.17 -4.47 -23.18
CA PHE A 88 5.10 -4.77 -22.10
C PHE A 88 4.59 -6.02 -21.38
N ASP A 89 5.47 -7.01 -21.24
CA ASP A 89 5.18 -8.27 -20.59
C ASP A 89 6.06 -8.40 -19.34
N ALA A 90 5.43 -8.11 -18.19
CA ALA A 90 6.07 -8.19 -16.89
C ALA A 90 6.42 -9.62 -16.46
N SER A 91 5.92 -10.66 -17.14
CA SER A 91 6.28 -12.06 -16.85
C SER A 91 7.66 -12.46 -17.39
N THR A 92 8.25 -11.64 -18.27
CA THR A 92 9.59 -11.86 -18.81
C THR A 92 10.64 -11.08 -18.03
N ASP A 93 11.94 -11.31 -18.28
CA ASP A 93 13.05 -10.49 -17.73
C ASP A 93 13.30 -9.18 -18.50
N ALA A 94 12.45 -8.83 -19.46
CA ALA A 94 12.63 -7.59 -20.22
C ALA A 94 12.48 -6.34 -19.32
N PRO A 95 13.37 -5.35 -19.41
CA PRO A 95 13.18 -4.09 -18.71
C PRO A 95 12.00 -3.32 -19.29
N LEU A 96 11.52 -2.31 -18.55
CA LEU A 96 10.64 -1.31 -19.14
C LEU A 96 11.36 -0.65 -20.34
N PRO A 97 10.67 -0.40 -21.45
CA PRO A 97 11.30 0.24 -22.60
C PRO A 97 11.69 1.68 -22.27
N ASP A 98 12.75 2.18 -22.89
CA ASP A 98 13.23 3.56 -22.72
C ASP A 98 12.19 4.64 -23.09
N THR A 99 11.16 4.25 -23.84
CA THR A 99 10.03 5.10 -24.23
C THR A 99 8.93 5.18 -23.19
N ALA A 100 9.01 4.44 -22.08
CA ALA A 100 8.00 4.44 -21.03
C ALA A 100 7.93 5.81 -20.33
N VAL A 101 6.74 6.42 -20.32
CA VAL A 101 6.52 7.69 -19.63
C VAL A 101 5.98 7.41 -18.24
N ALA A 102 6.79 7.66 -17.21
CA ALA A 102 6.43 7.47 -15.80
C ALA A 102 5.68 8.67 -15.23
N ILE A 103 4.56 8.42 -14.56
CA ILE A 103 3.84 9.37 -13.74
C ILE A 103 3.98 8.92 -12.28
N ALA A 104 4.72 9.71 -11.50
CA ALA A 104 4.89 9.48 -10.08
C ALA A 104 3.59 9.81 -9.32
N ILE A 105 3.19 8.92 -8.42
CA ILE A 105 1.97 9.04 -7.65
C ILE A 105 2.36 9.10 -6.17
N PRO A 106 2.16 10.26 -5.50
CA PRO A 106 2.43 10.35 -4.07
C PRO A 106 1.39 9.51 -3.31
N GLY A 107 1.82 8.84 -2.25
CA GLY A 107 0.94 8.06 -1.39
C GLY A 107 1.45 7.96 0.04
N PRO A 108 0.63 7.48 0.98
CA PRO A 108 1.07 7.22 2.33
C PRO A 108 2.14 6.12 2.33
N PRO A 109 3.09 6.18 3.27
CA PRO A 109 4.17 5.21 3.34
C PRO A 109 3.70 3.82 3.76
N VAL A 110 2.54 3.71 4.43
CA VAL A 110 1.94 2.45 4.90
C VAL A 110 0.42 2.52 4.74
N VAL A 111 -0.19 1.43 4.27
CA VAL A 111 -1.64 1.23 4.22
C VAL A 111 -2.02 -0.08 4.88
N ASP A 112 -3.25 -0.18 5.39
CA ASP A 112 -3.81 -1.41 5.94
C ASP A 112 -4.89 -1.96 4.99
N LEU A 113 -4.65 -3.16 4.47
CA LEU A 113 -5.51 -3.82 3.49
C LEU A 113 -6.74 -4.50 4.13
N ALA A 114 -6.73 -4.70 5.45
CA ALA A 114 -7.81 -5.38 6.19
C ALA A 114 -8.92 -4.42 6.67
N VAL A 115 -8.68 -3.11 6.69
CA VAL A 115 -9.61 -2.11 7.27
C VAL A 115 -10.88 -1.88 6.45
N ALA A 116 -10.91 -2.36 5.22
CA ALA A 116 -12.08 -2.30 4.36
C ALA A 116 -13.02 -3.47 4.71
N GLY A 117 -14.30 -3.21 5.03
CA GLY A 117 -15.31 -4.27 5.17
C GLY A 117 -15.57 -5.00 3.84
N LYS A 118 -16.37 -6.07 3.86
CA LYS A 118 -16.69 -6.91 2.68
C LYS A 118 -17.06 -6.12 1.41
N ASP A 119 -17.79 -5.02 1.56
CA ASP A 119 -18.23 -4.16 0.44
C ASP A 119 -17.43 -2.85 0.29
N ALA A 120 -16.34 -2.69 1.05
CA ALA A 120 -15.57 -1.45 1.01
C ALA A 120 -14.68 -1.40 -0.24
N GLU A 121 -14.55 -0.19 -0.79
CA GLU A 121 -13.62 0.04 -1.89
C GLU A 121 -12.18 -0.28 -1.46
N THR A 122 -11.35 -0.64 -2.44
CA THR A 122 -9.90 -0.84 -2.25
C THR A 122 -9.26 0.45 -1.73
N ILE A 123 -8.11 0.36 -1.07
CA ILE A 123 -7.54 1.51 -0.34
C ILE A 123 -6.97 2.52 -1.32
N LEU A 124 -7.47 3.76 -1.33
CA LEU A 124 -6.88 4.83 -2.12
C LEU A 124 -5.49 5.17 -1.56
N VAL A 125 -4.46 4.94 -2.38
CA VAL A 125 -3.06 5.24 -2.01
C VAL A 125 -2.71 6.66 -2.45
N GLY A 126 -3.09 7.04 -3.67
CA GLY A 126 -2.73 8.35 -4.19
C GLY A 126 -3.51 8.73 -5.42
N GLU A 127 -3.51 10.01 -5.73
CA GLU A 127 -4.03 10.55 -6.97
C GLU A 127 -3.14 11.68 -7.50
N THR A 128 -3.07 11.80 -8.81
CA THR A 128 -2.26 12.84 -9.47
C THR A 128 -2.87 13.24 -10.82
N PRO A 129 -2.75 14.50 -11.25
CA PRO A 129 -3.05 14.87 -12.63
C PRO A 129 -2.16 14.12 -13.61
N ALA A 130 -2.74 13.58 -14.68
CA ALA A 130 -2.00 12.82 -15.69
C ALA A 130 -2.58 13.04 -17.09
N PRO A 131 -1.77 12.90 -18.17
CA PRO A 131 -2.27 13.00 -19.53
C PRO A 131 -3.28 11.88 -19.81
N ALA A 132 -4.35 12.20 -20.54
CA ALA A 132 -5.28 11.19 -21.03
C ALA A 132 -4.55 10.12 -21.84
N GLY A 133 -4.98 8.86 -21.74
CA GLY A 133 -4.34 7.74 -22.41
C GLY A 133 -4.47 6.43 -21.65
N LYS A 134 -3.81 5.39 -22.16
CA LYS A 134 -3.76 4.07 -21.51
C LYS A 134 -2.50 3.98 -20.67
N PHE A 135 -2.68 3.73 -19.38
CA PHE A 135 -1.64 3.31 -18.46
C PHE A 135 -1.62 1.78 -18.39
N ASN A 136 -0.56 1.19 -18.91
CA ASN A 136 -0.42 -0.25 -19.16
C ASN A 136 0.76 -0.89 -18.42
N ALA A 137 1.28 -0.19 -17.41
CA ALA A 137 2.18 -0.76 -16.41
C ALA A 137 2.09 0.04 -15.12
N LEU A 138 2.38 -0.64 -14.01
CA LEU A 138 2.49 -0.06 -12.68
C LEU A 138 3.77 -0.58 -12.02
N SER A 139 4.38 0.23 -11.18
CA SER A 139 5.43 -0.22 -10.29
C SER A 139 5.36 0.46 -8.95
N TRP A 140 5.84 -0.23 -7.92
CA TRP A 140 6.02 0.32 -6.59
C TRP A 140 7.17 -0.39 -5.88
N GLN A 141 7.70 0.26 -4.86
CA GLN A 141 8.63 -0.32 -3.89
C GLN A 141 7.93 -0.53 -2.55
N MET A 142 8.48 -1.45 -1.76
CA MET A 142 8.05 -1.79 -0.41
C MET A 142 9.26 -1.74 0.52
N PRO A 143 9.75 -0.53 0.85
CA PRO A 143 10.84 -0.36 1.81
C PRO A 143 10.35 -0.68 3.22
N LEU A 144 11.26 -0.91 4.17
CA LEU A 144 10.83 -1.06 5.56
C LEU A 144 10.14 0.21 6.06
N ALA A 145 8.96 0.07 6.64
CA ALA A 145 8.27 1.19 7.24
C ALA A 145 9.14 1.80 8.36
N THR A 146 9.28 3.12 8.35
CA THR A 146 10.12 3.84 9.31
C THR A 146 9.36 4.24 10.57
N GLU A 147 8.03 4.23 10.51
CA GLU A 147 7.10 4.61 11.57
C GLU A 147 5.77 3.84 11.48
N GLY A 148 4.92 4.01 12.49
CA GLY A 148 3.58 3.38 12.54
C GLY A 148 3.58 1.91 12.99
N PRO A 149 2.42 1.24 12.94
CA PRO A 149 2.26 -0.14 13.41
C PRO A 149 3.17 -1.16 12.71
N ALA A 150 3.50 -0.90 11.45
CA ALA A 150 4.36 -1.74 10.63
C ALA A 150 5.85 -1.38 10.73
N GLN A 151 6.28 -0.50 11.64
CA GLN A 151 7.67 -0.05 11.74
C GLN A 151 8.66 -1.23 11.75
N GLY A 152 9.63 -1.19 10.84
CA GLY A 152 10.63 -2.24 10.64
C GLY A 152 10.21 -3.36 9.70
N TYR A 153 9.01 -3.31 9.13
CA TYR A 153 8.47 -4.31 8.21
C TYR A 153 8.00 -3.67 6.90
N SER A 154 8.15 -4.40 5.79
CA SER A 154 7.53 -4.07 4.50
C SER A 154 6.10 -4.62 4.41
N ILE A 155 5.85 -5.75 5.07
CA ILE A 155 4.54 -6.36 5.26
C ILE A 155 4.40 -6.79 6.72
N LEU A 156 3.29 -6.45 7.36
CA LEU A 156 2.96 -6.93 8.70
C LEU A 156 1.55 -7.52 8.69
N LEU A 157 1.45 -8.80 9.02
CA LEU A 157 0.18 -9.52 9.15
C LEU A 157 -0.11 -9.76 10.63
N GLU A 158 -1.29 -9.35 11.08
CA GLU A 158 -1.79 -9.59 12.44
C GLU A 158 -3.20 -10.16 12.36
N GLY A 159 -3.47 -11.20 13.14
CA GLY A 159 -4.77 -11.83 13.12
C GLY A 159 -4.86 -13.07 14.00
N ILE A 160 -5.85 -13.90 13.69
CA ILE A 160 -6.19 -15.11 14.42
C ILE A 160 -6.26 -16.29 13.45
N ALA A 161 -5.56 -17.37 13.77
CA ALA A 161 -5.64 -18.63 13.06
C ALA A 161 -6.47 -19.64 13.85
N THR A 162 -7.38 -20.35 13.19
CA THR A 162 -8.23 -21.36 13.81
C THR A 162 -8.24 -22.68 13.03
N LYS A 163 -8.15 -23.81 13.75
CA LYS A 163 -8.25 -25.17 13.19
C LYS A 163 -8.63 -26.13 14.30
N ASP A 164 -9.60 -27.00 14.06
CA ASP A 164 -10.02 -28.06 15.01
C ASP A 164 -10.27 -27.59 16.46
N GLY A 165 -10.84 -26.39 16.62
CA GLY A 165 -11.11 -25.78 17.93
C GLY A 165 -9.91 -25.13 18.62
N GLN A 166 -8.72 -25.19 18.01
CA GLN A 166 -7.56 -24.40 18.39
C GLN A 166 -7.68 -22.99 17.82
N THR A 167 -7.28 -22.00 18.60
CA THR A 167 -7.24 -20.58 18.22
C THR A 167 -5.89 -20.01 18.61
N ILE A 168 -5.18 -19.42 17.66
CA ILE A 168 -3.83 -18.88 17.85
C ILE A 168 -3.80 -17.45 17.28
N PRO A 169 -3.69 -16.42 18.13
CA PRO A 169 -3.32 -15.10 17.68
C PRO A 169 -1.92 -15.14 17.06
N PHE A 170 -1.74 -14.53 15.90
CA PHE A 170 -0.47 -14.49 15.20
C PHE A 170 -0.08 -13.08 14.77
N LYS A 171 1.23 -12.86 14.74
CA LYS A 171 1.89 -11.70 14.15
C LYS A 171 3.07 -12.19 13.31
N LEU A 172 3.03 -11.91 12.01
CA LEU A 172 4.11 -12.24 11.06
C LEU A 172 4.62 -10.94 10.43
N GLY A 173 5.86 -10.57 10.75
CA GLY A 173 6.53 -9.40 10.19
C GLY A 173 7.57 -9.75 9.12
N ILE A 174 7.43 -9.15 7.94
CA ILE A 174 8.32 -9.37 6.79
C ILE A 174 9.30 -8.20 6.69
N GLN A 175 10.60 -8.51 6.70
CA GLN A 175 11.69 -7.52 6.69
C GLN A 175 12.44 -7.47 5.36
N GLU A 176 11.97 -8.20 4.37
CA GLU A 176 12.47 -8.18 3.00
C GLU A 176 11.94 -6.92 2.32
N GLU A 177 12.83 -6.09 1.80
CA GLU A 177 12.45 -4.98 0.95
C GLU A 177 12.14 -5.49 -0.45
N LEU A 178 10.94 -5.19 -0.95
CA LEU A 178 10.43 -5.72 -2.22
C LEU A 178 10.20 -4.57 -3.21
N GLY A 179 10.08 -4.89 -4.48
CA GLY A 179 9.63 -3.91 -5.47
C GLY A 179 9.09 -4.60 -6.69
N PHE A 180 8.01 -4.09 -7.27
CA PHE A 180 7.29 -4.78 -8.33
C PHE A 180 7.22 -3.92 -9.58
N VAL A 181 7.34 -4.59 -10.73
CA VAL A 181 7.00 -4.01 -12.04
C VAL A 181 5.99 -4.92 -12.71
N CYS A 182 4.89 -4.33 -13.15
CA CYS A 182 3.70 -5.03 -13.59
C CYS A 182 3.26 -4.54 -14.95
N GLY A 183 2.57 -5.39 -15.70
CA GLY A 183 2.00 -5.05 -17.00
C GLY A 183 0.62 -4.42 -16.90
N ASP A 184 -0.23 -4.76 -17.88
CA ASP A 184 -1.64 -4.38 -17.88
C ASP A 184 -2.36 -4.95 -16.65
N TYR A 185 -3.31 -4.19 -16.10
CA TYR A 185 -4.25 -4.71 -15.13
C TYR A 185 -5.08 -5.84 -15.74
N VAL A 186 -5.22 -6.96 -15.02
CA VAL A 186 -6.04 -8.10 -15.42
C VAL A 186 -7.18 -8.26 -14.41
N GLY A 187 -8.41 -8.19 -14.87
CA GLY A 187 -9.61 -8.40 -14.05
C GLY A 187 -10.87 -8.25 -14.90
N ASP A 188 -12.03 -8.36 -14.26
CA ASP A 188 -13.33 -8.28 -14.94
C ASP A 188 -13.55 -6.91 -15.60
N GLU A 189 -13.10 -5.85 -14.93
CA GLU A 189 -13.14 -4.48 -15.43
C GLU A 189 -11.80 -4.07 -16.05
N ARG A 190 -11.87 -3.25 -17.10
CA ARG A 190 -10.69 -2.62 -17.67
C ARG A 190 -10.32 -1.38 -16.84
N LYS A 191 -9.11 -1.38 -16.30
CA LYS A 191 -8.52 -0.26 -15.55
C LYS A 191 -7.43 0.44 -16.36
N GLY A 192 -6.95 1.59 -15.87
CA GLY A 192 -5.83 2.34 -16.47
C GLY A 192 -6.16 3.15 -17.74
N ILE A 193 -7.42 3.27 -18.18
CA ILE A 193 -7.79 4.08 -19.35
C ILE A 193 -8.29 5.44 -18.88
N LEU A 194 -7.44 6.47 -18.95
CA LEU A 194 -7.76 7.83 -18.50
C LEU A 194 -8.38 8.68 -19.62
N PRO A 195 -9.68 9.02 -19.56
CA PRO A 195 -10.27 9.96 -20.50
C PRO A 195 -9.88 11.41 -20.18
N PRO A 196 -9.87 12.33 -21.17
CA PRO A 196 -9.66 13.75 -20.92
C PRO A 196 -10.68 14.30 -19.91
N GLY A 197 -10.19 14.96 -18.85
CA GLY A 197 -11.00 15.54 -17.78
C GLY A 197 -11.68 14.54 -16.86
N GLY A 198 -11.50 13.22 -17.05
CA GLY A 198 -12.11 12.20 -16.20
C GLY A 198 -11.13 11.56 -15.22
N LYS A 199 -11.51 10.40 -14.69
CA LYS A 199 -10.74 9.61 -13.74
C LYS A 199 -10.46 8.22 -14.29
N ALA A 200 -9.32 7.65 -13.90
CA ALA A 200 -9.02 6.24 -14.06
C ALA A 200 -8.20 5.77 -12.87
N ASP A 201 -8.38 4.53 -12.46
CA ASP A 201 -7.57 3.90 -11.43
C ASP A 201 -6.69 2.80 -12.00
N LEU A 202 -5.59 2.56 -11.28
CA LEU A 202 -4.77 1.36 -11.32
C LEU A 202 -4.75 0.77 -9.91
N GLU A 203 -4.36 -0.49 -9.81
CA GLU A 203 -4.39 -1.21 -8.54
C GLU A 203 -3.10 -2.00 -8.34
N ALA A 204 -2.46 -1.81 -7.18
CA ALA A 204 -1.45 -2.71 -6.66
C ALA A 204 -2.17 -3.75 -5.79
N THR A 205 -2.16 -5.00 -6.23
CA THR A 205 -2.87 -6.11 -5.61
C THR A 205 -1.87 -7.02 -4.90
N PHE A 206 -2.23 -7.53 -3.73
CA PHE A 206 -1.41 -8.38 -2.88
C PHE A 206 -2.13 -9.70 -2.62
N HIS A 207 -1.69 -10.77 -3.27
CA HIS A 207 -2.35 -12.07 -3.22
C HIS A 207 -1.85 -12.90 -2.03
N LEU A 208 -2.62 -12.89 -0.94
CA LEU A 208 -2.24 -13.60 0.30
C LEU A 208 -2.35 -15.13 0.19
N ASP A 209 -3.09 -15.65 -0.79
CA ASP A 209 -3.13 -17.08 -1.09
C ASP A 209 -1.84 -17.60 -1.72
N HIS A 210 -1.01 -16.77 -2.35
CA HIS A 210 0.36 -17.17 -2.68
C HIS A 210 1.14 -17.53 -1.41
N LEU A 211 0.91 -16.81 -0.30
CA LEU A 211 1.57 -17.08 0.97
C LEU A 211 1.00 -18.30 1.69
N PHE A 212 -0.32 -18.37 1.81
CA PHE A 212 -0.95 -19.38 2.67
C PHE A 212 -1.56 -20.56 1.92
N GLY A 213 -1.64 -20.49 0.59
CA GLY A 213 -2.36 -21.43 -0.25
C GLY A 213 -3.88 -21.27 -0.14
N GLU A 214 -4.60 -22.19 -0.77
CA GLU A 214 -6.06 -22.22 -0.81
C GLU A 214 -6.56 -23.62 -0.42
N GLY A 215 -7.16 -23.72 0.76
CA GLY A 215 -7.62 -24.99 1.33
C GLY A 215 -8.77 -25.64 0.54
N LYS A 216 -9.48 -24.89 -0.30
CA LYS A 216 -10.50 -25.46 -1.20
C LYS A 216 -9.89 -26.16 -2.42
N ASN A 217 -8.64 -25.85 -2.77
CA ASN A 217 -7.98 -26.44 -3.91
C ASN A 217 -7.30 -27.78 -3.53
N PRO A 218 -7.11 -28.70 -4.51
CA PRO A 218 -6.34 -29.92 -4.28
C PRO A 218 -4.94 -29.62 -3.73
N ALA A 219 -4.41 -30.52 -2.90
CA ALA A 219 -3.08 -30.38 -2.31
C ALA A 219 -1.95 -30.35 -3.37
N ASP A 220 -2.17 -30.95 -4.53
CA ASP A 220 -1.25 -31.00 -5.67
C ASP A 220 -1.52 -29.89 -6.71
N SER A 221 -2.40 -28.95 -6.41
CA SER A 221 -2.59 -27.76 -7.25
C SER A 221 -1.35 -26.86 -7.20
N GLU A 222 -1.10 -26.12 -8.28
CA GLU A 222 0.05 -25.21 -8.40
C GLU A 222 0.13 -24.21 -7.24
N ILE A 223 -0.99 -23.61 -6.86
CA ILE A 223 -1.07 -22.67 -5.72
C ILE A 223 -0.70 -23.32 -4.37
N ASN A 224 -1.09 -24.57 -4.13
CA ASN A 224 -0.82 -25.25 -2.86
C ASN A 224 0.60 -25.86 -2.81
N LEU A 225 1.14 -26.26 -3.96
CA LEU A 225 2.54 -26.70 -4.07
C LEU A 225 3.52 -25.53 -3.94
N GLY A 226 3.15 -24.34 -4.43
CA GLY A 226 4.00 -23.14 -4.41
C GLY A 226 3.89 -22.27 -3.15
N SER A 227 2.89 -22.49 -2.31
CA SER A 227 2.64 -21.66 -1.12
C SER A 227 3.34 -22.17 0.14
N PHE A 228 3.58 -21.26 1.09
CA PHE A 228 4.21 -21.55 2.37
C PHE A 228 3.25 -22.25 3.34
N GLY A 229 2.01 -21.75 3.48
CA GLY A 229 1.01 -22.24 4.44
C GLY A 229 1.13 -21.59 5.81
N PHE A 230 0.29 -21.99 6.76
CA PHE A 230 0.32 -21.51 8.15
C PHE A 230 0.99 -22.50 9.11
N GLU A 231 0.91 -23.80 8.83
CA GLU A 231 1.45 -24.88 9.67
C GLU A 231 2.93 -24.69 10.05
N PRO A 232 3.85 -24.23 9.16
CA PRO A 232 5.24 -23.98 9.54
C PRO A 232 5.40 -22.95 10.67
N LEU A 233 4.46 -22.00 10.82
CA LEU A 233 4.52 -20.97 11.86
C LEU A 233 4.22 -21.52 13.27
N LEU A 234 3.60 -22.70 13.37
CA LEU A 234 3.27 -23.33 14.65
C LEU A 234 4.53 -23.67 15.47
N ALA A 235 5.67 -23.87 14.82
CA ALA A 235 6.96 -24.09 15.47
C ALA A 235 7.41 -22.90 16.35
N PHE A 236 6.82 -21.72 16.13
CA PHE A 236 7.12 -20.49 16.85
C PHE A 236 6.06 -20.12 17.90
N ALA A 237 5.07 -20.98 18.12
CA ALA A 237 4.04 -20.74 19.11
C ALA A 237 4.64 -20.72 20.53
N GLN A 238 4.46 -19.61 21.25
CA GLN A 238 4.86 -19.44 22.64
C GLN A 238 3.71 -18.80 23.41
N ASP A 239 3.37 -19.36 24.58
CA ASP A 239 2.26 -18.88 25.41
C ASP A 239 0.93 -18.74 24.65
N GLY A 240 0.66 -19.65 23.72
CA GLY A 240 -0.58 -19.69 22.95
C GLY A 240 -0.70 -18.66 21.81
N LYS A 241 0.40 -17.99 21.45
CA LYS A 241 0.45 -17.01 20.35
C LYS A 241 1.68 -17.23 19.47
N ILE A 242 1.63 -16.75 18.24
CA ILE A 242 2.79 -16.67 17.33
C ILE A 242 3.17 -15.21 17.17
N ALA A 243 4.44 -14.89 17.36
CA ALA A 243 4.99 -13.58 17.04
C ALA A 243 6.39 -13.78 16.46
N VAL A 244 6.49 -13.69 15.14
CA VAL A 244 7.70 -14.07 14.40
C VAL A 244 7.96 -13.07 13.28
N ASN A 245 9.23 -12.94 12.92
CA ASN A 245 9.68 -12.16 11.77
C ASN A 245 10.60 -12.98 10.89
N THR A 246 10.91 -12.46 9.70
CA THR A 246 11.69 -13.22 8.72
C THR A 246 13.12 -13.50 9.15
N GLU A 247 13.73 -12.64 9.98
CA GLU A 247 15.01 -12.96 10.64
C GLU A 247 14.91 -14.21 11.53
N THR A 248 13.80 -14.38 12.24
CA THR A 248 13.58 -15.55 13.11
C THR A 248 13.24 -16.79 12.29
N LEU A 249 12.44 -16.64 11.23
CA LEU A 249 12.15 -17.71 10.28
C LEU A 249 13.44 -18.25 9.66
N LYS A 250 14.29 -17.38 9.12
CA LYS A 250 15.59 -17.74 8.52
C LYS A 250 16.49 -18.56 9.45
N LYS A 251 16.48 -18.25 10.75
CA LYS A 251 17.35 -18.92 11.74
C LYS A 251 16.83 -20.29 12.16
N SER A 252 15.52 -20.53 12.04
CA SER A 252 14.86 -21.64 12.74
C SER A 252 14.12 -22.59 11.81
N LEU A 253 13.65 -22.12 10.66
CA LEU A 253 13.04 -22.99 9.65
C LEU A 253 14.09 -23.86 8.96
N PRO A 254 13.71 -25.05 8.48
CA PRO A 254 14.48 -25.77 7.48
C PRO A 254 14.73 -24.87 6.25
N GLU A 255 15.92 -24.96 5.67
CA GLU A 255 16.31 -24.13 4.51
C GLU A 255 15.28 -24.22 3.38
N ALA A 256 14.80 -25.43 3.05
CA ALA A 256 13.81 -25.62 1.99
C ALA A 256 12.49 -24.87 2.26
N GLU A 257 12.03 -24.81 3.51
CA GLU A 257 10.80 -24.09 3.86
C GLU A 257 11.01 -22.57 3.82
N TYR A 258 12.16 -22.09 4.27
CA TYR A 258 12.50 -20.66 4.15
C TYR A 258 12.66 -20.23 2.69
N GLN A 259 13.20 -21.10 1.82
CA GLN A 259 13.26 -20.82 0.38
C GLN A 259 11.89 -20.74 -0.27
N VAL A 260 10.94 -21.60 0.12
CA VAL A 260 9.53 -21.46 -0.33
C VAL A 260 8.95 -20.13 0.13
N PHE A 261 9.18 -19.76 1.39
CA PHE A 261 8.74 -18.47 1.91
C PHE A 261 9.29 -17.29 1.08
N LEU A 262 10.58 -17.29 0.73
CA LEU A 262 11.17 -16.23 -0.11
C LEU A 262 10.59 -16.23 -1.53
N GLN A 263 10.40 -17.40 -2.15
CA GLN A 263 9.81 -17.51 -3.49
C GLN A 263 8.38 -16.97 -3.56
N VAL A 264 7.61 -17.15 -2.49
CA VAL A 264 6.28 -16.54 -2.36
C VAL A 264 6.37 -15.02 -2.37
N LEU A 265 7.30 -14.44 -1.60
CA LEU A 265 7.44 -12.97 -1.53
C LEU A 265 7.78 -12.37 -2.89
N ASP A 266 8.54 -13.10 -3.73
CA ASP A 266 8.85 -12.69 -5.09
C ASP A 266 7.61 -12.60 -6.01
N ASN A 267 6.51 -13.26 -5.65
CA ASN A 267 5.30 -13.37 -6.47
C ASN A 267 4.03 -12.84 -5.79
N ILE A 268 4.16 -12.12 -4.67
CA ILE A 268 2.99 -11.66 -3.89
C ILE A 268 2.29 -10.43 -4.52
N GLY A 269 3.03 -9.64 -5.31
CA GLY A 269 2.53 -8.42 -5.94
C GLY A 269 1.90 -8.67 -7.32
N HIS A 270 0.75 -8.05 -7.58
CA HIS A 270 -0.04 -8.16 -8.81
C HIS A 270 -0.69 -6.82 -9.21
N VAL A 271 -1.28 -6.78 -10.40
CA VAL A 271 -2.21 -5.74 -10.87
C VAL A 271 -3.55 -6.38 -11.23
N GLY A 272 -4.46 -6.46 -10.26
CA GLY A 272 -5.59 -7.40 -10.32
C GLY A 272 -5.06 -8.83 -10.25
N GLU A 273 -5.30 -9.62 -11.29
CA GLU A 273 -4.73 -10.97 -11.52
C GLU A 273 -3.47 -10.94 -12.40
N GLY A 274 -3.02 -9.75 -12.80
CA GLY A 274 -1.87 -9.59 -13.68
C GLY A 274 -0.57 -9.74 -12.90
N HIS A 275 0.26 -10.72 -13.28
CA HIS A 275 1.52 -10.97 -12.59
C HIS A 275 2.46 -9.75 -12.66
N CYS A 276 3.16 -9.53 -11.55
CA CYS A 276 4.30 -8.63 -11.49
C CYS A 276 5.60 -9.41 -11.36
N ARG A 277 6.70 -8.78 -11.78
CA ARG A 277 8.04 -9.25 -11.47
C ARG A 277 8.59 -8.49 -10.27
N ASN A 278 9.08 -9.23 -9.27
CA ASN A 278 9.89 -8.63 -8.20
C ASN A 278 11.24 -8.18 -8.77
N VAL A 279 11.57 -6.90 -8.57
CA VAL A 279 12.84 -6.26 -8.96
C VAL A 279 13.62 -5.77 -7.75
N GLY A 280 13.12 -6.00 -6.52
CA GLY A 280 13.67 -5.44 -5.30
C GLY A 280 13.64 -3.90 -5.28
N LEU A 281 14.45 -3.28 -4.43
CA LEU A 281 14.57 -1.81 -4.38
C LEU A 281 15.52 -1.20 -5.43
N ASN A 282 16.33 -2.03 -6.08
CA ASN A 282 17.31 -1.58 -7.07
C ASN A 282 16.74 -1.80 -8.47
N ARG A 283 16.20 -0.75 -9.07
CA ARG A 283 15.92 -0.70 -10.51
C ARG A 283 17.16 -0.34 -11.33
#